data_AF-Q12S15-F1
#
_entry.id   AF-Q12S15-F1
#
_cell.length_a   1.000
_cell.length_b   1.000
_cell.length_c   1.000
_cell.angle_alpha   90.00
_cell.angle_beta   90.00
_cell.angle_gamma   90.00
#
_symmetry.space_group_name_H-M   'P 1'
#
loop_
_entity.id
_entity.type
_entity.pdbx_description
1 polymer ?
#
loop_
_entity_poly.entity_id
_entity_poly.type
_entity_poly.pdbx_seq_one_letter_code
_entity_poly.pdbx_strand_id
1 'polypeptide(L)'
;MPVSMFNSTLNPSLTLASLLLLIPLFSACNSDNKPLAKAAETLTPTPPAQSTKLAETMGINAEKPVSVGPRPAFLVNQMQDSELKTRLAQCIGDETYRSDFAIGHRGAAMQFPEHTRESYQAAIDTGAGVVECDVTFTSDKVLVCRHSQCDLATTTNILAIPELANKCSVPFSPADAANGVPASAKCCTSDITLADFKRLSGKMDGANPQATTVEAYMQGTPDWRTNLYSGSGTLMTHAESIIMFKAAGIKMTPELKSADVVMPFDGFSQQDYAQKMLDEYTEAGVAATDVMPQSFNLEDVKYWIANAPEFAAQAVYLDDRYDLADFDPQDSRTWSPSMSELSNAGVKIIAPPLWVLVTLDENNKLVPSEYAKAAKAAELEIISWTLERSGLLKEGGGWYYQSVTEAINDEGNALELLHVLTTEVGVIGVFSDWPATVAFYANCMAKS
;
A
#
# COMPACT_ATOMS: atom_id res chain seq x y z
N MET A 1 20.81 -1.73 -14.65
CA MET A 1 21.24 -0.95 -15.84
C MET A 1 20.36 0.29 -15.91
N PRO A 2 20.89 1.52 -15.80
CA PRO A 2 20.06 2.70 -15.60
C PRO A 2 19.49 3.21 -16.93
N VAL A 3 18.19 3.49 -16.97
CA VAL A 3 17.50 4.13 -18.10
C VAL A 3 17.52 5.63 -17.86
N SER A 4 18.09 6.39 -18.82
CA SER A 4 18.24 7.84 -18.72
C SER A 4 16.96 8.57 -19.08
N MET A 5 16.53 9.53 -18.25
CA MET A 5 15.50 10.52 -18.60
C MET A 5 16.10 11.62 -19.48
N PHE A 6 15.47 11.90 -20.63
CA PHE A 6 15.77 13.08 -21.44
C PHE A 6 14.68 14.15 -21.27
N ASN A 7 15.11 15.32 -20.81
CA ASN A 7 14.35 16.57 -20.75
C ASN A 7 14.01 17.09 -22.15
N SER A 8 12.77 17.55 -22.35
CA SER A 8 12.36 18.34 -23.52
C SER A 8 12.25 19.82 -23.15
N THR A 9 12.94 20.67 -23.91
CA THR A 9 12.93 22.14 -23.79
C THR A 9 12.01 22.78 -24.83
N LEU A 10 11.41 23.90 -24.42
CA LEU A 10 10.46 24.77 -25.13
C LEU A 10 11.01 25.42 -26.42
N ASN A 11 10.12 25.67 -27.40
CA ASN A 11 9.74 27.05 -27.80
C ASN A 11 8.57 27.11 -28.82
N PRO A 12 7.81 28.24 -28.87
CA PRO A 12 6.57 28.41 -29.62
C PRO A 12 6.73 29.21 -30.92
N SER A 13 5.75 29.12 -31.83
CA SER A 13 5.55 30.14 -32.88
C SER A 13 4.10 30.23 -33.33
N LEU A 14 3.63 31.48 -33.35
CA LEU A 14 2.31 31.97 -33.77
C LEU A 14 1.98 31.67 -35.24
N THR A 15 0.68 31.62 -35.58
CA THR A 15 0.12 32.47 -36.66
C THR A 15 -1.39 32.64 -36.53
N LEU A 16 -1.82 33.90 -36.63
CA LEU A 16 -3.19 34.42 -36.68
C LEU A 16 -3.83 34.15 -38.05
N ALA A 17 -5.12 33.78 -38.09
CA ALA A 17 -6.01 34.15 -39.20
C ALA A 17 -7.47 34.20 -38.75
N SER A 18 -8.07 35.36 -38.95
CA SER A 18 -9.43 35.78 -38.57
C SER A 18 -10.51 35.16 -39.46
N LEU A 19 -11.72 34.95 -38.91
CA LEU A 19 -12.97 35.19 -39.65
C LEU A 19 -14.14 35.51 -38.69
N LEU A 20 -14.62 36.75 -38.76
CA LEU A 20 -15.91 37.19 -38.21
C LEU A 20 -17.04 36.75 -39.15
N LEU A 21 -18.17 36.32 -38.59
CA LEU A 21 -19.49 36.51 -39.22
C LEU A 21 -20.59 36.62 -38.15
N LEU A 22 -21.39 37.68 -38.27
CA LEU A 22 -22.46 38.09 -37.37
C LEU A 22 -23.79 37.36 -37.64
N ILE A 23 -24.57 37.34 -36.56
CA ILE A 23 -25.88 36.78 -36.23
C ILE A 23 -27.04 37.26 -37.15
N PRO A 24 -28.17 36.53 -37.20
CA PRO A 24 -29.40 37.17 -36.71
C PRO A 24 -30.22 36.31 -35.74
N LEU A 25 -30.79 37.00 -34.75
CA LEU A 25 -31.77 36.53 -33.78
C LEU A 25 -33.08 36.18 -34.49
N PHE A 26 -33.67 35.04 -34.13
CA PHE A 26 -35.11 34.83 -34.18
C PHE A 26 -35.60 34.27 -32.84
N SER A 27 -36.50 35.03 -32.23
CA SER A 27 -37.30 34.67 -31.07
C SER A 27 -38.59 34.00 -31.56
N ALA A 28 -38.91 32.81 -31.07
CA ALA A 28 -40.28 32.38 -30.74
C ALA A 28 -40.28 30.98 -30.12
N CYS A 29 -40.65 30.95 -28.84
CA CYS A 29 -41.38 29.95 -28.07
C CYS A 29 -41.57 28.54 -28.68
N ASN A 30 -41.00 27.53 -28.03
CA ASN A 30 -41.83 26.45 -27.52
C ASN A 30 -41.21 25.85 -26.24
N SER A 31 -42.04 25.75 -25.21
CA SER A 31 -41.76 25.19 -23.89
C SER A 31 -41.63 23.67 -24.00
N ASP A 32 -40.51 23.11 -23.53
CA ASP A 32 -40.41 21.84 -22.80
C ASP A 32 -38.94 21.45 -22.61
N ASN A 33 -38.24 22.18 -21.73
CA ASN A 33 -36.95 21.76 -21.19
C ASN A 33 -37.10 21.59 -19.68
N LYS A 34 -37.50 20.40 -19.24
CA LYS A 34 -37.14 19.93 -17.90
C LYS A 34 -35.62 19.76 -17.87
N PRO A 35 -34.89 20.39 -16.96
CA PRO A 35 -33.51 20.00 -16.75
C PRO A 35 -33.54 18.55 -16.25
N LEU A 36 -32.90 17.66 -16.99
CA LEU A 36 -32.47 16.37 -16.48
C LEU A 36 -31.42 16.66 -15.40
N ALA A 37 -31.91 16.93 -14.19
CA ALA A 37 -31.13 16.76 -12.99
C ALA A 37 -30.75 15.28 -12.93
N LYS A 38 -29.57 14.96 -13.45
CA LYS A 38 -28.88 13.72 -13.16
C LYS A 38 -28.67 13.76 -11.65
N ALA A 39 -29.52 13.07 -10.91
CA ALA A 39 -29.28 12.81 -9.51
C ALA A 39 -27.91 12.14 -9.44
N ALA A 40 -26.92 12.89 -8.93
CA ALA A 40 -25.87 12.25 -8.19
C ALA A 40 -26.58 11.56 -7.04
N GLU A 41 -26.88 10.27 -7.19
CA GLU A 41 -27.05 9.42 -6.02
C GLU A 41 -25.71 9.50 -5.30
N THR A 42 -25.64 10.43 -4.34
CA THR A 42 -24.73 10.29 -3.21
C THR A 42 -24.96 8.88 -2.69
N LEU A 43 -24.00 7.99 -2.93
CA LEU A 43 -23.97 6.66 -2.35
C LEU A 43 -24.07 6.85 -0.84
N THR A 44 -25.28 6.69 -0.31
CA THR A 44 -25.53 6.82 1.12
C THR A 44 -24.75 5.73 1.85
N PRO A 45 -24.18 6.01 3.02
CA PRO A 45 -23.47 5.00 3.79
C PRO A 45 -24.32 3.74 3.96
N THR A 46 -23.69 2.58 3.76
CA THR A 46 -24.32 1.27 3.93
C THR A 46 -24.97 1.21 5.31
N PRO A 47 -26.31 1.08 5.43
CA PRO A 47 -26.99 1.09 6.71
C PRO A 47 -26.41 0.04 7.67
N PRO A 48 -26.41 0.27 9.01
CA PRO A 48 -25.82 -0.64 9.99
C PRO A 48 -26.27 -2.12 9.86
N ALA A 49 -27.53 -2.35 9.48
CA ALA A 49 -28.03 -3.72 9.26
C ALA A 49 -27.42 -4.40 8.02
N GLN A 50 -27.06 -3.63 6.99
CA GLN A 50 -26.40 -4.15 5.79
C GLN A 50 -24.91 -4.41 6.04
N SER A 51 -24.24 -3.60 6.88
CA SER A 51 -22.85 -3.86 7.26
C SER A 51 -22.69 -5.10 8.14
N THR A 52 -23.59 -5.35 9.10
CA THR A 52 -23.60 -6.59 9.88
C THR A 52 -23.79 -7.82 8.99
N LYS A 53 -24.77 -7.77 8.08
CA LYS A 53 -25.03 -8.88 7.14
C LYS A 53 -23.85 -9.14 6.20
N LEU A 54 -23.16 -8.08 5.76
CA LEU A 54 -21.97 -8.20 4.92
C LEU A 54 -20.82 -8.88 5.69
N ALA A 55 -20.55 -8.47 6.91
CA ALA A 55 -19.53 -9.09 7.77
C ALA A 55 -19.84 -10.59 8.03
N GLU A 56 -21.10 -10.93 8.30
CA GLU A 56 -21.54 -12.33 8.43
C GLU A 56 -21.31 -13.12 7.14
N THR A 57 -21.64 -12.54 5.99
CA THR A 57 -21.43 -13.17 4.68
C THR A 57 -19.96 -13.40 4.37
N MET A 58 -19.07 -12.54 4.87
CA MET A 58 -17.62 -12.69 4.73
C MET A 58 -17.04 -13.79 5.63
N GLY A 59 -17.78 -14.27 6.63
CA GLY A 59 -17.33 -15.32 7.55
C GLY A 59 -16.28 -14.87 8.57
N ILE A 60 -16.27 -13.58 8.92
CA ILE A 60 -15.28 -13.01 9.84
C ILE A 60 -15.55 -13.50 11.27
N ASN A 61 -14.54 -14.10 11.90
CA ASN A 61 -14.61 -14.51 13.31
C ASN A 61 -13.47 -13.87 14.10
N ALA A 62 -13.80 -12.85 14.91
CA ALA A 62 -12.85 -12.15 15.76
C ALA A 62 -12.15 -13.09 16.76
N GLU A 63 -12.82 -14.15 17.22
CA GLU A 63 -12.31 -15.11 18.20
C GLU A 63 -11.54 -16.29 17.58
N LYS A 64 -11.40 -16.32 16.24
CA LYS A 64 -10.66 -17.38 15.57
C LYS A 64 -9.20 -17.40 16.05
N PRO A 65 -8.67 -18.56 16.52
CA PRO A 65 -7.28 -18.67 16.93
C PRO A 65 -6.33 -18.32 15.78
N VAL A 66 -5.25 -17.61 16.10
CA VAL A 66 -4.20 -17.28 15.15
C VAL A 66 -3.39 -18.52 14.82
N SER A 67 -3.07 -18.70 13.54
CA SER A 67 -2.18 -19.76 13.07
C SER A 67 -1.05 -19.15 12.25
N VAL A 68 0.17 -19.19 12.78
CA VAL A 68 1.34 -18.57 12.13
C VAL A 68 2.00 -19.45 11.05
N GLY A 69 1.52 -20.68 10.87
CA GLY A 69 2.02 -21.61 9.85
C GLY A 69 3.51 -21.98 10.04
N PRO A 70 4.17 -22.50 8.98
CA PRO A 70 5.53 -23.03 9.08
C PRO A 70 6.63 -21.96 8.98
N ARG A 71 6.31 -20.76 8.44
CA ARG A 71 7.33 -19.75 8.10
C ARG A 71 8.17 -19.31 9.30
N PRO A 72 7.63 -19.01 10.49
CA PRO A 72 8.46 -18.61 11.63
C PRO A 72 9.45 -19.70 12.06
N ALA A 73 9.00 -20.96 12.16
CA ALA A 73 9.88 -22.07 12.52
C ALA A 73 10.96 -22.31 11.47
N PHE A 74 10.62 -22.17 10.17
CA PHE A 74 11.59 -22.21 9.08
C PHE A 74 12.68 -21.15 9.26
N LEU A 75 12.31 -19.90 9.52
CA LEU A 75 13.27 -18.80 9.73
C LEU A 75 14.17 -19.05 10.95
N VAL A 76 13.59 -19.42 12.10
CA VAL A 76 14.36 -19.70 13.34
C VAL A 76 15.38 -20.82 13.14
N ASN A 77 15.02 -21.86 12.38
CA ASN A 77 15.92 -22.98 12.11
C ASN A 77 17.09 -22.62 11.19
N GLN A 78 17.00 -21.52 10.45
CA GLN A 78 18.05 -21.03 9.55
C GLN A 78 18.98 -20.00 10.25
N MET A 79 18.52 -19.37 11.33
CA MET A 79 19.33 -18.44 12.13
C MET A 79 20.66 -19.05 12.63
N GLN A 80 21.68 -18.20 12.76
CA GLN A 80 22.91 -18.55 13.46
C GLN A 80 22.69 -18.68 14.97
N ASP A 81 23.53 -19.48 15.63
CA ASP A 81 23.41 -19.72 17.06
C ASP A 81 23.60 -18.41 17.84
N SER A 82 22.56 -18.05 18.60
CA SER A 82 22.47 -16.80 19.35
C SER A 82 21.47 -16.94 20.51
N GLU A 83 21.50 -15.99 21.45
CA GLU A 83 20.49 -15.89 22.50
C GLU A 83 19.09 -15.68 21.89
N LEU A 84 19.00 -14.86 20.84
CA LEU A 84 17.76 -14.62 20.11
C LEU A 84 17.20 -15.90 19.51
N LYS A 85 18.01 -16.67 18.77
CA LYS A 85 17.58 -17.97 18.21
C LYS A 85 17.10 -18.92 19.31
N THR A 86 17.84 -19.01 20.41
CA THR A 86 17.48 -19.86 21.55
C THR A 86 16.12 -19.46 22.13
N ARG A 87 15.87 -18.16 22.26
CA ARG A 87 14.59 -17.62 22.73
C ARG A 87 13.46 -17.91 21.76
N LEU A 88 13.62 -17.58 20.48
CA LEU A 88 12.59 -17.79 19.47
C LEU A 88 12.26 -19.28 19.29
N ALA A 89 13.26 -20.17 19.38
CA ALA A 89 13.05 -21.61 19.30
C ALA A 89 12.15 -22.15 20.42
N GLN A 90 12.21 -21.57 21.63
CA GLN A 90 11.34 -21.96 22.75
C GLN A 90 9.87 -21.58 22.53
N CYS A 91 9.60 -20.59 21.68
CA CYS A 91 8.25 -20.13 21.37
C CYS A 91 7.60 -20.92 20.22
N ILE A 92 8.33 -21.80 19.53
CA ILE A 92 7.78 -22.59 18.43
C ILE A 92 6.69 -23.52 18.96
N GLY A 93 5.48 -23.39 18.41
CA GLY A 93 4.32 -24.20 18.81
C GLY A 93 3.51 -23.60 19.95
N ASP A 94 3.96 -22.49 20.54
CA ASP A 94 3.16 -21.75 21.52
C ASP A 94 1.94 -21.09 20.87
N GLU A 95 0.93 -20.83 21.71
CA GLU A 95 -0.19 -19.99 21.30
C GLU A 95 0.31 -18.58 20.95
N THR A 96 -0.17 -18.08 19.81
CA THR A 96 0.11 -16.75 19.29
C THR A 96 -1.21 -15.99 19.21
N TYR A 97 -1.17 -14.68 19.45
CA TYR A 97 -2.33 -13.80 19.33
C TYR A 97 -2.07 -12.72 18.27
N ARG A 98 -3.13 -12.04 17.83
CA ARG A 98 -2.97 -10.87 16.97
C ARG A 98 -2.16 -9.80 17.70
N SER A 99 -1.27 -9.13 16.99
CA SER A 99 -0.41 -8.10 17.56
C SER A 99 -0.48 -6.84 16.72
N ASP A 100 -0.75 -5.69 17.36
CA ASP A 100 -0.71 -4.38 16.71
C ASP A 100 0.69 -4.06 16.14
N PHE A 101 1.73 -4.75 16.62
CA PHE A 101 3.08 -4.64 16.08
C PHE A 101 3.22 -5.26 14.67
N ALA A 102 2.36 -6.23 14.35
CA ALA A 102 2.32 -6.92 13.07
C ALA A 102 1.29 -6.27 12.14
N ILE A 103 1.78 -5.58 11.11
CA ILE A 103 0.96 -4.90 10.12
C ILE A 103 0.91 -5.74 8.83
N GLY A 104 -0.28 -6.19 8.43
CA GLY A 104 -0.48 -6.92 7.18
C GLY A 104 -0.40 -5.98 5.99
N HIS A 105 0.75 -5.96 5.30
CA HIS A 105 0.99 -5.12 4.12
C HIS A 105 0.14 -5.65 2.97
N ARG A 106 -0.90 -4.88 2.63
CA ARG A 106 -1.95 -5.26 1.66
C ARG A 106 -2.60 -6.62 1.94
N GLY A 107 -2.64 -7.00 3.23
CA GLY A 107 -2.99 -8.33 3.70
C GLY A 107 -1.77 -9.25 3.86
N ALA A 108 -1.85 -10.47 3.34
CA ALA A 108 -0.80 -11.49 3.35
C ALA A 108 -0.24 -11.69 1.91
N ALA A 109 0.24 -10.58 1.33
CA ALA A 109 0.59 -10.44 -0.07
C ALA A 109 1.74 -11.34 -0.58
N MET A 110 2.46 -12.03 0.32
CA MET A 110 3.44 -13.04 -0.08
C MET A 110 2.77 -14.19 -0.85
N GLN A 111 1.58 -14.62 -0.42
CA GLN A 111 0.93 -15.82 -0.95
C GLN A 111 -0.44 -15.55 -1.57
N PHE A 112 -1.08 -14.44 -1.22
CA PHE A 112 -2.40 -14.07 -1.69
C PHE A 112 -2.33 -12.80 -2.56
N PRO A 113 -3.19 -12.66 -3.59
CA PRO A 113 -3.29 -11.41 -4.34
C PRO A 113 -3.54 -10.22 -3.42
N GLU A 114 -2.68 -9.20 -3.51
CA GLU A 114 -2.76 -8.01 -2.65
C GLU A 114 -4.11 -7.29 -2.74
N HIS A 115 -4.54 -6.71 -1.61
CA HIS A 115 -5.83 -6.02 -1.44
C HIS A 115 -7.09 -6.81 -1.79
N THR A 116 -7.00 -8.14 -1.82
CA THR A 116 -8.18 -8.99 -1.89
C THR A 116 -8.71 -9.32 -0.50
N ARG A 117 -10.02 -9.58 -0.40
CA ARG A 117 -10.64 -10.08 0.83
C ARG A 117 -9.90 -11.31 1.38
N GLU A 118 -9.46 -12.20 0.51
CA GLU A 118 -8.74 -13.41 0.86
C GLU A 118 -7.36 -13.10 1.46
N SER A 119 -6.62 -12.15 0.89
CA SER A 119 -5.35 -11.67 1.45
C SER A 119 -5.54 -11.03 2.83
N TYR A 120 -6.59 -10.23 2.98
CA TYR A 120 -6.95 -9.63 4.26
C TYR A 120 -7.32 -10.64 5.32
N GLN A 121 -8.14 -11.64 4.96
CA GLN A 121 -8.49 -12.71 5.90
C GLN A 121 -7.26 -13.49 6.34
N ALA A 122 -6.37 -13.81 5.39
CA ALA A 122 -5.12 -14.50 5.70
C ALA A 122 -4.24 -13.70 6.66
N ALA A 123 -4.12 -12.38 6.51
CA ALA A 123 -3.38 -11.54 7.46
C ALA A 123 -3.97 -11.58 8.87
N ILE A 124 -5.30 -11.43 8.99
CA ILE A 124 -6.03 -11.49 10.26
C ILE A 124 -5.86 -12.85 10.94
N ASP A 125 -5.97 -13.93 10.16
CA ASP A 125 -5.86 -15.31 10.63
C ASP A 125 -4.43 -15.69 11.05
N THR A 126 -3.43 -14.97 10.52
CA THR A 126 -2.00 -15.22 10.79
C THR A 126 -1.40 -14.26 11.81
N GLY A 127 -2.20 -13.37 12.41
CA GLY A 127 -1.79 -12.61 13.60
C GLY A 127 -1.57 -11.12 13.39
N ALA A 128 -1.93 -10.57 12.22
CA ALA A 128 -1.94 -9.11 12.05
C ALA A 128 -2.96 -8.48 13.00
N GLY A 129 -2.51 -7.52 13.82
CA GLY A 129 -3.38 -6.64 14.61
C GLY A 129 -3.74 -5.35 13.89
N VAL A 130 -3.03 -5.04 12.80
CA VAL A 130 -3.30 -3.94 11.88
C VAL A 130 -3.29 -4.45 10.45
N VAL A 131 -4.23 -4.01 9.60
CA VAL A 131 -4.21 -4.33 8.16
C VAL A 131 -4.33 -3.06 7.33
N GLU A 132 -3.59 -3.04 6.22
CA GLU A 132 -3.52 -1.93 5.29
C GLU A 132 -4.56 -2.00 4.16
N CYS A 133 -5.11 -0.83 3.82
CA CYS A 133 -5.78 -0.62 2.54
C CYS A 133 -5.14 0.58 1.86
N ASP A 134 -4.48 0.35 0.73
CA ASP A 134 -4.01 1.41 -0.15
C ASP A 134 -5.23 1.96 -0.87
N VAL A 135 -5.55 3.21 -0.65
CA VAL A 135 -6.78 3.82 -1.11
C VAL A 135 -6.49 4.49 -2.45
N THR A 136 -7.39 4.26 -3.42
CA THR A 136 -7.54 5.01 -4.67
C THR A 136 -9.02 5.17 -4.96
N PHE A 137 -9.42 5.72 -6.11
CA PHE A 137 -10.83 5.93 -6.44
C PHE A 137 -11.20 5.51 -7.87
N THR A 138 -12.45 5.12 -8.08
CA THR A 138 -12.99 4.80 -9.42
C THR A 138 -13.41 6.05 -10.19
N SER A 139 -13.76 5.93 -11.48
CA SER A 139 -14.25 7.07 -12.29
C SER A 139 -15.50 7.77 -11.71
N ASP A 140 -16.31 7.04 -10.94
CA ASP A 140 -17.45 7.52 -10.17
C ASP A 140 -17.10 7.89 -8.71
N LYS A 141 -15.80 8.05 -8.42
CA LYS A 141 -15.22 8.57 -7.16
C LYS A 141 -15.49 7.72 -5.92
N VAL A 142 -15.69 6.42 -6.10
CA VAL A 142 -15.79 5.46 -4.99
C VAL A 142 -14.40 5.01 -4.58
N LEU A 143 -14.12 5.03 -3.28
CA LEU A 143 -12.83 4.61 -2.74
C LEU A 143 -12.68 3.08 -2.79
N VAL A 144 -11.53 2.62 -3.28
CA VAL A 144 -11.20 1.20 -3.44
C VAL A 144 -9.81 0.88 -2.92
N CYS A 145 -9.62 -0.34 -2.42
CA CYS A 145 -8.32 -0.81 -1.94
C CYS A 145 -7.47 -1.33 -3.11
N ARG A 146 -6.47 -0.56 -3.56
CA ARG A 146 -5.50 -0.89 -4.61
C ARG A 146 -4.18 -0.18 -4.34
N HIS A 147 -3.07 -0.83 -4.67
CA HIS A 147 -1.75 -0.30 -4.41
C HIS A 147 -1.44 0.99 -5.18
N SER A 148 -1.97 1.12 -6.39
CA SER A 148 -1.90 2.39 -7.12
C SER A 148 -3.15 2.59 -7.95
N GLN A 149 -3.39 3.84 -8.36
CA GLN A 149 -4.48 4.18 -9.25
C GLN A 149 -4.41 3.37 -10.55
N CYS A 150 -3.22 2.99 -11.02
CA CYS A 150 -2.98 2.33 -12.30
C CYS A 150 -2.29 0.95 -12.19
N ASP A 151 -2.67 0.15 -11.20
CA ASP A 151 -2.13 -1.20 -10.98
C ASP A 151 -2.94 -2.33 -11.67
N LEU A 152 -4.12 -2.04 -12.24
CA LEU A 152 -5.09 -3.08 -12.60
C LEU A 152 -4.55 -4.06 -13.65
N ALA A 153 -3.69 -3.59 -14.56
CA ALA A 153 -3.10 -4.43 -15.60
C ALA A 153 -2.15 -5.51 -15.06
N THR A 154 -1.48 -5.27 -13.93
CA THR A 154 -0.51 -6.21 -13.35
C THR A 154 -1.07 -7.00 -12.18
N THR A 155 -2.24 -6.63 -11.66
CA THR A 155 -2.79 -7.18 -10.41
C THR A 155 -4.21 -7.74 -10.54
N THR A 156 -4.84 -7.60 -11.70
CA THR A 156 -6.19 -8.14 -11.94
C THR A 156 -6.28 -8.86 -13.29
N ASN A 157 -7.46 -9.41 -13.59
CA ASN A 157 -7.80 -9.98 -14.88
C ASN A 157 -8.40 -8.96 -15.88
N ILE A 158 -8.25 -7.64 -15.67
CA ILE A 158 -8.91 -6.61 -16.49
C ILE A 158 -8.66 -6.77 -18.00
N LEU A 159 -7.44 -7.14 -18.39
CA LEU A 159 -7.08 -7.34 -19.80
C LEU A 159 -7.76 -8.56 -20.42
N ALA A 160 -8.20 -9.53 -19.61
CA ALA A 160 -8.95 -10.70 -20.05
C ALA A 160 -10.45 -10.40 -20.31
N ILE A 161 -10.92 -9.21 -19.97
CA ILE A 161 -12.32 -8.79 -20.13
C ILE A 161 -12.36 -7.71 -21.23
N PRO A 162 -12.69 -8.05 -22.50
CA PRO A 162 -12.55 -7.12 -23.62
C PRO A 162 -13.25 -5.78 -23.42
N GLU A 163 -14.43 -5.79 -22.81
CA GLU A 163 -15.20 -4.58 -22.51
C GLU A 163 -14.48 -3.61 -21.56
N LEU A 164 -13.69 -4.13 -20.61
CA LEU A 164 -12.95 -3.35 -19.63
C LEU A 164 -11.54 -3.02 -20.13
N ALA A 165 -10.90 -3.95 -20.84
CA ALA A 165 -9.61 -3.71 -21.49
C ALA A 165 -9.66 -2.52 -22.46
N ASN A 166 -10.80 -2.34 -23.16
CA ASN A 166 -11.03 -1.20 -24.05
C ASN A 166 -11.19 0.16 -23.33
N LYS A 167 -11.33 0.16 -22.00
CA LYS A 167 -11.40 1.39 -21.19
C LYS A 167 -10.04 1.82 -20.66
N CYS A 168 -9.03 0.94 -20.70
CA CYS A 168 -7.71 1.22 -20.16
C CYS A 168 -7.08 2.47 -20.81
N SER A 169 -6.53 3.35 -19.98
CA SER A 169 -5.78 4.55 -20.37
C SER A 169 -4.72 4.29 -21.45
N VAL A 170 -3.99 3.17 -21.36
CA VAL A 170 -3.11 2.67 -22.42
C VAL A 170 -3.46 1.21 -22.73
N PRO A 171 -3.88 0.88 -23.97
CA PRO A 171 -4.21 -0.49 -24.34
C PRO A 171 -2.97 -1.39 -24.30
N PHE A 172 -3.19 -2.70 -24.28
CA PHE A 172 -2.09 -3.66 -24.36
C PHE A 172 -1.28 -3.48 -25.66
N SER A 173 0.02 -3.30 -25.52
CA SER A 173 1.01 -3.38 -26.59
C SER A 173 1.89 -4.61 -26.36
N PRO A 174 2.02 -5.51 -27.34
CA PRO A 174 2.91 -6.67 -27.23
C PRO A 174 4.38 -6.23 -27.20
N ALA A 175 5.24 -7.10 -26.65
CA ALA A 175 6.68 -6.94 -26.73
C ALA A 175 7.17 -7.01 -28.18
N ASP A 176 8.15 -6.18 -28.49
CA ASP A 176 8.93 -6.23 -29.72
C ASP A 176 10.40 -6.46 -29.37
N ALA A 177 10.77 -7.74 -29.31
CA ALA A 177 12.12 -8.18 -28.96
C ALA A 177 13.17 -7.69 -29.97
N ALA A 178 12.81 -7.43 -31.23
CA ALA A 178 13.76 -6.95 -32.23
C ALA A 178 14.21 -5.51 -31.96
N ASN A 179 13.34 -4.70 -31.35
CA ASN A 179 13.60 -3.30 -31.02
C ASN A 179 13.79 -3.06 -29.51
N GLY A 180 13.81 -4.12 -28.69
CA GLY A 180 13.98 -4.02 -27.24
C GLY A 180 12.81 -3.36 -26.51
N VAL A 181 11.60 -3.38 -27.10
CA VAL A 181 10.39 -2.78 -26.51
C VAL A 181 9.66 -3.83 -25.67
N PRO A 182 9.48 -3.61 -24.36
CA PRO A 182 8.72 -4.53 -23.52
C PRO A 182 7.20 -4.42 -23.79
N ALA A 183 6.49 -5.49 -23.48
CA ALA A 183 5.03 -5.48 -23.41
C ALA A 183 4.56 -4.47 -22.34
N SER A 184 3.46 -3.79 -22.62
CA SER A 184 2.92 -2.77 -21.71
C SER A 184 1.40 -2.65 -21.79
N ALA A 185 0.79 -2.20 -20.71
CA ALA A 185 -0.60 -1.77 -20.61
C ALA A 185 -0.72 -0.83 -19.39
N LYS A 186 -1.62 0.15 -19.44
CA LYS A 186 -1.95 1.02 -18.28
C LYS A 186 -3.46 1.03 -18.11
N CYS A 187 -3.94 0.36 -17.08
CA CYS A 187 -5.34 0.29 -16.72
C CYS A 187 -5.51 0.84 -15.31
N CYS A 188 -6.35 1.85 -15.15
CA CYS A 188 -6.52 2.58 -13.90
C CYS A 188 -7.91 2.38 -13.31
N THR A 189 -8.03 2.45 -11.99
CA THR A 189 -9.33 2.46 -11.31
C THR A 189 -10.18 3.65 -11.77
N SER A 190 -9.56 4.79 -12.07
CA SER A 190 -10.19 5.97 -12.66
C SER A 190 -10.69 5.80 -14.09
N ASP A 191 -10.33 4.71 -14.78
CA ASP A 191 -10.82 4.39 -16.13
C ASP A 191 -12.22 3.73 -16.10
N ILE A 192 -12.63 3.20 -14.94
CA ILE A 192 -13.79 2.32 -14.81
C ILE A 192 -14.70 2.73 -13.65
N THR A 193 -15.97 2.34 -13.69
CA THR A 193 -16.91 2.59 -12.57
C THR A 193 -16.71 1.57 -11.45
N LEU A 194 -17.30 1.79 -10.27
CA LEU A 194 -17.34 0.76 -9.23
C LEU A 194 -17.99 -0.54 -9.75
N ALA A 195 -19.07 -0.42 -10.53
CA ALA A 195 -19.76 -1.57 -11.09
C ALA A 195 -18.86 -2.40 -12.00
N ASP A 196 -17.98 -1.74 -12.76
CA ASP A 196 -16.98 -2.40 -13.58
C ASP A 196 -15.87 -3.01 -12.72
N PHE A 197 -15.36 -2.29 -11.73
CA PHE A 197 -14.35 -2.74 -10.79
C PHE A 197 -14.76 -4.04 -10.09
N LYS A 198 -16.04 -4.16 -9.71
CA LYS A 198 -16.60 -5.35 -9.07
C LYS A 198 -16.75 -6.57 -9.99
N ARG A 199 -16.48 -6.43 -11.29
CA ARG A 199 -16.40 -7.56 -12.24
C ARG A 199 -14.99 -8.18 -12.30
N LEU A 200 -13.99 -7.51 -11.73
CA LEU A 200 -12.60 -7.95 -11.76
C LEU A 200 -12.34 -9.06 -10.73
N SER A 201 -11.32 -9.87 -11.01
CA SER A 201 -10.68 -10.76 -10.04
C SER A 201 -9.22 -10.34 -9.88
N GLY A 202 -8.77 -10.27 -8.64
CA GLY A 202 -7.37 -10.06 -8.28
C GLY A 202 -6.53 -11.28 -8.66
N LYS A 203 -5.27 -11.02 -9.00
CA LYS A 203 -4.21 -12.01 -9.22
C LYS A 203 -2.93 -11.51 -8.53
N MET A 204 -1.93 -12.38 -8.39
CA MET A 204 -0.62 -11.92 -7.92
C MET A 204 -0.10 -10.80 -8.80
N ASP A 205 0.48 -9.79 -8.16
CA ASP A 205 1.15 -8.70 -8.86
C ASP A 205 2.31 -9.26 -9.70
N GLY A 206 2.40 -8.77 -10.93
CA GLY A 206 3.39 -9.16 -11.90
C GLY A 206 2.87 -9.12 -13.33
N ALA A 207 3.78 -8.82 -14.25
CA ALA A 207 3.54 -8.87 -15.68
C ALA A 207 4.75 -9.45 -16.41
N ASN A 208 4.52 -10.16 -17.51
CA ASN A 208 5.59 -10.66 -18.37
C ASN A 208 5.97 -9.60 -19.42
N PRO A 209 7.14 -8.93 -19.28
CA PRO A 209 7.54 -7.88 -20.21
C PRO A 209 7.91 -8.40 -21.60
N GLN A 210 8.05 -9.72 -21.79
CA GLN A 210 8.37 -10.34 -23.08
C GLN A 210 7.11 -10.91 -23.78
N ALA A 211 5.92 -10.64 -23.25
CA ALA A 211 4.68 -11.20 -23.75
C ALA A 211 4.27 -10.61 -25.11
N THR A 212 3.87 -11.47 -26.05
CA THR A 212 3.24 -11.06 -27.32
C THR A 212 1.72 -11.20 -27.29
N THR A 213 1.15 -11.72 -26.20
CA THR A 213 -0.29 -11.89 -26.00
C THR A 213 -0.69 -11.39 -24.62
N VAL A 214 -1.95 -10.99 -24.47
CA VAL A 214 -2.53 -10.60 -23.17
C VAL A 214 -2.41 -11.73 -22.14
N GLU A 215 -2.70 -12.97 -22.54
CA GLU A 215 -2.64 -14.11 -21.65
C GLU A 215 -1.22 -14.32 -21.11
N ALA A 216 -0.20 -14.25 -21.98
CA ALA A 216 1.19 -14.33 -21.55
C ALA A 216 1.59 -13.14 -20.66
N TYR A 217 1.08 -11.93 -20.94
CA TYR A 217 1.39 -10.72 -20.15
C TYR A 217 0.93 -10.85 -18.70
N MET A 218 -0.25 -11.43 -18.47
CA MET A 218 -0.79 -11.62 -17.12
C MET A 218 -0.06 -12.72 -16.32
N GLN A 219 0.74 -13.57 -16.97
CA GLN A 219 1.56 -14.62 -16.34
C GLN A 219 2.95 -14.09 -15.95
N GLY A 220 2.97 -13.13 -15.02
CA GLY A 220 4.20 -12.45 -14.57
C GLY A 220 4.50 -12.57 -13.08
N THR A 221 3.83 -13.47 -12.36
CA THR A 221 4.04 -13.68 -10.92
C THR A 221 5.51 -14.03 -10.64
N PRO A 222 6.21 -13.31 -9.74
CA PRO A 222 7.57 -13.68 -9.36
C PRO A 222 7.65 -15.10 -8.80
N ASP A 223 8.70 -15.85 -9.14
CA ASP A 223 8.83 -17.28 -8.80
C ASP A 223 8.92 -17.59 -7.29
N TRP A 224 9.25 -16.58 -6.48
CA TRP A 224 9.26 -16.69 -5.01
C TRP A 224 7.86 -16.49 -4.39
N ARG A 225 6.85 -16.11 -5.19
CA ARG A 225 5.43 -16.07 -4.83
C ARG A 225 4.71 -17.29 -5.39
N THR A 226 3.42 -17.43 -5.06
CA THR A 226 2.58 -18.54 -5.54
C THR A 226 1.28 -18.05 -6.16
N ASN A 227 0.82 -18.74 -7.21
CA ASN A 227 -0.52 -18.55 -7.78
C ASN A 227 -1.57 -19.48 -7.15
N LEU A 228 -1.18 -20.34 -6.19
CA LEU A 228 -2.07 -21.36 -5.61
C LEU A 228 -3.32 -20.76 -4.97
N TYR A 229 -3.19 -19.59 -4.33
CA TYR A 229 -4.30 -18.88 -3.69
C TYR A 229 -4.91 -17.77 -4.56
N SER A 230 -4.55 -17.71 -5.84
CA SER A 230 -5.05 -16.68 -6.79
C SER A 230 -6.30 -17.10 -7.57
N GLY A 231 -6.94 -18.22 -7.21
CA GLY A 231 -8.10 -18.75 -7.93
C GLY A 231 -9.36 -17.87 -7.88
N SER A 232 -9.49 -17.01 -6.87
CA SER A 232 -10.54 -16.00 -6.76
C SER A 232 -10.07 -14.87 -5.84
N GLY A 233 -9.65 -13.75 -6.43
CA GLY A 233 -9.23 -12.57 -5.68
C GLY A 233 -10.38 -11.58 -5.61
N THR A 234 -11.09 -11.51 -4.49
CA THR A 234 -12.25 -10.61 -4.34
C THR A 234 -11.77 -9.18 -4.10
N LEU A 235 -12.02 -8.27 -5.04
CA LEU A 235 -11.67 -6.85 -4.91
C LEU A 235 -12.61 -6.13 -3.93
N MET A 236 -12.02 -5.23 -3.13
CA MET A 236 -12.69 -4.53 -2.03
C MET A 236 -12.73 -3.02 -2.27
N THR A 237 -13.87 -2.41 -1.97
CA THR A 237 -13.94 -0.97 -1.68
C THR A 237 -13.26 -0.68 -0.34
N HIS A 238 -12.88 0.57 -0.11
CA HIS A 238 -12.37 0.99 1.19
C HIS A 238 -13.44 0.81 2.29
N ALA A 239 -14.69 1.21 2.03
CA ALA A 239 -15.80 0.96 2.96
C ALA A 239 -16.02 -0.53 3.31
N GLU A 240 -15.91 -1.45 2.35
CA GLU A 240 -16.03 -2.90 2.64
C GLU A 240 -14.86 -3.43 3.47
N SER A 241 -13.64 -2.92 3.27
CA SER A 241 -12.48 -3.33 4.08
C SER A 241 -12.64 -2.84 5.53
N ILE A 242 -13.15 -1.62 5.74
CA ILE A 242 -13.49 -1.11 7.08
C ILE A 242 -14.47 -2.04 7.80
N ILE A 243 -15.53 -2.47 7.12
CA ILE A 243 -16.53 -3.40 7.69
C ILE A 243 -15.85 -4.70 8.12
N MET A 244 -15.00 -5.26 7.27
CA MET A 244 -14.27 -6.50 7.54
C MET A 244 -13.32 -6.36 8.74
N PHE A 245 -12.50 -5.32 8.76
CA PHE A 245 -11.50 -5.08 9.81
C PHE A 245 -12.16 -4.77 11.16
N LYS A 246 -13.23 -3.98 11.15
CA LYS A 246 -14.03 -3.70 12.35
C LYS A 246 -14.65 -4.97 12.92
N ALA A 247 -15.20 -5.83 12.07
CA ALA A 247 -15.77 -7.11 12.49
C ALA A 247 -14.71 -8.08 13.04
N ALA A 248 -13.47 -7.99 12.56
CA ALA A 248 -12.34 -8.76 13.07
C ALA A 248 -11.75 -8.20 14.38
N GLY A 249 -12.13 -6.98 14.79
CA GLY A 249 -11.60 -6.33 15.98
C GLY A 249 -10.12 -5.95 15.87
N ILE A 250 -9.67 -5.57 14.67
CA ILE A 250 -8.30 -5.13 14.39
C ILE A 250 -8.26 -3.65 14.02
N LYS A 251 -7.07 -3.05 14.16
CA LYS A 251 -6.79 -1.68 13.71
C LYS A 251 -6.55 -1.63 12.20
N MET A 252 -6.52 -0.43 11.65
CA MET A 252 -6.52 -0.17 10.21
C MET A 252 -5.48 0.90 9.88
N THR A 253 -4.77 0.74 8.77
CA THR A 253 -3.80 1.74 8.27
C THR A 253 -4.10 2.07 6.81
N PRO A 254 -5.02 3.01 6.53
CA PRO A 254 -5.33 3.40 5.16
C PRO A 254 -4.22 4.28 4.56
N GLU A 255 -3.69 3.92 3.39
CA GLU A 255 -2.76 4.77 2.65
C GLU A 255 -3.49 5.61 1.59
N LEU A 256 -3.40 6.94 1.65
CA LEU A 256 -3.88 7.79 0.57
C LEU A 256 -2.88 7.76 -0.59
N LYS A 257 -3.14 6.95 -1.62
CA LYS A 257 -2.25 6.88 -2.80
C LYS A 257 -2.35 8.14 -3.65
N SER A 258 -1.23 8.52 -4.26
CA SER A 258 -1.20 9.55 -5.31
C SER A 258 -2.18 9.22 -6.45
N ALA A 259 -2.89 10.24 -6.92
CA ALA A 259 -3.78 10.10 -8.07
C ALA A 259 -2.99 10.13 -9.39
N ASP A 260 -3.22 9.16 -10.28
CA ASP A 260 -2.69 9.14 -11.66
C ASP A 260 -3.60 9.91 -12.64
N VAL A 261 -4.25 10.97 -12.17
CA VAL A 261 -5.11 11.85 -12.95
C VAL A 261 -4.82 13.31 -12.61
N VAL A 262 -5.23 14.23 -13.48
CA VAL A 262 -5.17 15.66 -13.16
C VAL A 262 -6.20 15.96 -12.07
N MET A 263 -5.73 16.47 -10.93
CA MET A 263 -6.58 16.94 -9.84
C MET A 263 -6.86 18.45 -9.99
N PRO A 264 -8.10 18.92 -9.72
CA PRO A 264 -9.27 18.13 -9.31
C PRO A 264 -9.84 17.27 -10.45
N PHE A 265 -10.21 16.03 -10.14
CA PHE A 265 -10.81 15.08 -11.08
C PHE A 265 -12.33 15.27 -11.11
N ASP A 266 -12.85 15.92 -12.16
CA ASP A 266 -14.27 16.29 -12.27
C ASP A 266 -14.81 16.99 -11.01
N GLY A 267 -14.02 17.94 -10.48
CA GLY A 267 -14.34 18.68 -9.27
C GLY A 267 -14.03 17.97 -7.94
N PHE A 268 -13.48 16.75 -7.98
CA PHE A 268 -12.96 16.05 -6.79
C PHE A 268 -11.50 16.44 -6.57
N SER A 269 -11.26 17.31 -5.60
CA SER A 269 -9.92 17.81 -5.28
C SER A 269 -9.09 16.81 -4.46
N GLN A 270 -7.79 17.04 -4.35
CA GLN A 270 -6.92 16.24 -3.48
C GLN A 270 -7.37 16.29 -2.01
N GLN A 271 -7.87 17.45 -1.56
CA GLN A 271 -8.38 17.60 -0.20
C GLN A 271 -9.72 16.88 0.00
N ASP A 272 -10.61 16.91 -1.00
CA ASP A 272 -11.84 16.10 -0.95
C ASP A 272 -11.51 14.62 -0.85
N TYR A 273 -10.47 14.17 -1.54
CA TYR A 273 -10.00 12.80 -1.51
C TYR A 273 -9.39 12.41 -0.16
N ALA A 274 -8.47 13.23 0.36
CA ALA A 274 -7.88 13.05 1.68
C ALA A 274 -8.92 13.06 2.81
N GLN A 275 -9.96 13.90 2.69
CA GLN A 275 -11.06 13.97 3.65
C GLN A 275 -11.99 12.76 3.53
N LYS A 276 -12.40 12.42 2.31
CA LYS A 276 -13.33 11.31 2.07
C LYS A 276 -12.81 9.97 2.63
N MET A 277 -11.49 9.75 2.60
CA MET A 277 -10.88 8.57 3.21
C MET A 277 -11.17 8.48 4.72
N LEU A 278 -11.04 9.59 5.46
CA LEU A 278 -11.33 9.63 6.90
C LEU A 278 -12.83 9.63 7.21
N ASP A 279 -13.63 10.24 6.35
CA ASP A 279 -15.09 10.29 6.50
C ASP A 279 -15.68 8.87 6.51
N GLU A 280 -15.18 7.94 5.68
CA GLU A 280 -15.68 6.56 5.65
C GLU A 280 -15.45 5.82 6.98
N TYR A 281 -14.40 6.14 7.73
CA TYR A 281 -14.19 5.62 9.10
C TYR A 281 -15.17 6.22 10.10
N THR A 282 -15.38 7.53 10.01
CA THR A 282 -16.32 8.26 10.88
C THR A 282 -17.75 7.75 10.67
N GLU A 283 -18.17 7.60 9.41
CA GLU A 283 -19.48 7.04 9.03
C GLU A 283 -19.66 5.60 9.49
N ALA A 284 -18.59 4.79 9.42
CA ALA A 284 -18.60 3.41 9.93
C ALA A 284 -18.56 3.34 11.48
N GLY A 285 -18.39 4.47 12.18
CA GLY A 285 -18.25 4.55 13.63
C GLY A 285 -17.02 3.79 14.13
N VAL A 286 -15.90 3.90 13.42
CA VAL A 286 -14.58 3.42 13.88
C VAL A 286 -13.94 4.52 14.74
N ALA A 287 -13.36 4.14 15.88
CA ALA A 287 -12.64 5.11 16.70
C ALA A 287 -11.36 5.55 15.98
N ALA A 288 -11.04 6.85 16.00
CA ALA A 288 -9.82 7.35 15.35
C ALA A 288 -8.54 6.72 15.94
N THR A 289 -8.57 6.23 17.18
CA THR A 289 -7.48 5.47 17.81
C THR A 289 -7.23 4.09 17.18
N ASP A 290 -8.15 3.60 16.35
CA ASP A 290 -8.00 2.34 15.63
C ASP A 290 -7.56 2.57 14.17
N VAL A 291 -7.26 3.82 13.78
CA VAL A 291 -6.94 4.20 12.40
C VAL A 291 -5.61 4.95 12.35
N MET A 292 -4.68 4.49 11.52
CA MET A 292 -3.39 5.15 11.25
C MET A 292 -3.37 5.62 9.80
N PRO A 293 -3.92 6.81 9.47
CA PRO A 293 -3.91 7.26 8.09
C PRO A 293 -2.49 7.61 7.65
N GLN A 294 -2.09 7.13 6.48
CA GLN A 294 -0.73 7.25 5.98
C GLN A 294 -0.70 7.86 4.56
N SER A 295 0.34 8.61 4.23
CA SER A 295 0.56 9.15 2.87
C SER A 295 2.05 9.45 2.65
N PHE A 296 2.53 9.24 1.42
CA PHE A 296 3.84 9.72 0.96
C PHE A 296 3.83 11.24 0.70
N ASN A 297 2.66 11.84 0.49
CA ASN A 297 2.55 13.27 0.30
C ASN A 297 2.40 13.96 1.66
N LEU A 298 3.47 14.62 2.11
CA LEU A 298 3.52 15.35 3.38
C LEU A 298 2.41 16.41 3.51
N GLU A 299 1.93 17.00 2.40
CA GLU A 299 0.84 17.97 2.45
C GLU A 299 -0.51 17.34 2.81
N ASP A 300 -0.74 16.06 2.48
CA ASP A 300 -1.94 15.34 2.94
C ASP A 300 -1.88 15.08 4.46
N VAL A 301 -0.70 14.72 4.97
CA VAL A 301 -0.47 14.55 6.42
C VAL A 301 -0.69 15.86 7.17
N LYS A 302 -0.13 16.97 6.68
CA LYS A 302 -0.35 18.31 7.24
C LYS A 302 -1.83 18.73 7.16
N TYR A 303 -2.52 18.38 6.08
CA TYR A 303 -3.95 18.61 5.95
C TYR A 303 -4.73 17.88 7.06
N TRP A 304 -4.46 16.60 7.32
CA TRP A 304 -5.10 15.86 8.41
C TRP A 304 -4.74 16.43 9.79
N ILE A 305 -3.49 16.81 10.03
CA ILE A 305 -3.07 17.47 11.27
C ILE A 305 -3.89 18.75 11.51
N ALA A 306 -4.14 19.54 10.48
CA ALA A 306 -4.86 20.81 10.59
C ALA A 306 -6.39 20.65 10.65
N ASN A 307 -6.97 19.62 10.01
CA ASN A 307 -8.41 19.54 9.76
C ASN A 307 -9.10 18.30 10.38
N ALA A 308 -8.36 17.29 10.81
CA ALA A 308 -8.86 16.05 11.40
C ALA A 308 -8.10 15.69 12.70
N PRO A 309 -8.17 16.54 13.75
CA PRO A 309 -7.34 16.43 14.94
C PRO A 309 -7.51 15.10 15.70
N GLU A 310 -8.67 14.44 15.59
CA GLU A 310 -8.90 13.11 16.17
C GLU A 310 -8.05 12.01 15.52
N PHE A 311 -7.74 12.11 14.22
CA PHE A 311 -6.87 11.18 13.49
C PHE A 311 -5.40 11.62 13.49
N ALA A 312 -5.14 12.92 13.68
CA ALA A 312 -3.80 13.49 13.63
C ALA A 312 -2.79 12.83 14.59
N ALA A 313 -3.26 12.28 15.72
CA ALA A 313 -2.39 11.58 16.67
C ALA A 313 -1.77 10.29 16.11
N GLN A 314 -2.39 9.70 15.08
CA GLN A 314 -1.96 8.46 14.45
C GLN A 314 -1.63 8.65 12.95
N ALA A 315 -1.56 9.89 12.47
CA ALA A 315 -1.19 10.18 11.10
C ALA A 315 0.29 9.84 10.86
N VAL A 316 0.55 9.11 9.78
CA VAL A 316 1.86 8.58 9.41
C VAL A 316 2.35 9.27 8.15
N TYR A 317 3.55 9.85 8.21
CA TYR A 317 4.26 10.25 7.01
C TYR A 317 5.08 9.08 6.48
N LEU A 318 4.67 8.52 5.34
CA LEU A 318 5.47 7.56 4.59
C LEU A 318 6.62 8.31 3.92
N ASP A 319 7.84 7.91 4.20
CA ASP A 319 9.00 8.69 3.81
C ASP A 319 9.65 8.14 2.54
N ASP A 320 9.39 8.83 1.43
CA ASP A 320 9.96 8.60 0.10
C ASP A 320 11.17 9.49 -0.20
N ARG A 321 11.74 10.21 0.78
CA ARG A 321 12.93 11.04 0.54
C ARG A 321 14.10 10.22 -0.01
N TYR A 322 14.10 8.89 0.14
CA TYR A 322 15.06 7.98 -0.49
C TYR A 322 15.03 7.98 -2.03
N ASP A 323 13.96 8.49 -2.66
CA ASP A 323 13.88 8.67 -4.11
C ASP A 323 14.59 9.96 -4.58
N LEU A 324 14.98 10.85 -3.66
CA LEU A 324 15.80 12.02 -3.98
C LEU A 324 17.22 11.56 -4.32
N ALA A 325 17.77 12.11 -5.41
CA ALA A 325 19.05 11.69 -5.96
C ALA A 325 20.24 11.88 -4.99
N ASP A 326 20.11 12.78 -4.03
CA ASP A 326 21.13 13.11 -3.03
C ASP A 326 20.84 12.55 -1.63
N PHE A 327 19.77 11.78 -1.45
CA PHE A 327 19.42 11.22 -0.14
C PHE A 327 20.45 10.19 0.34
N ASP A 328 20.88 10.34 1.59
CA ASP A 328 21.74 9.40 2.29
C ASP A 328 21.22 9.20 3.74
N PRO A 329 20.82 7.98 4.14
CA PRO A 329 20.43 7.67 5.53
C PRO A 329 21.53 7.93 6.58
N GLN A 330 22.79 8.12 6.15
CA GLN A 330 23.93 8.41 7.01
C GLN A 330 24.29 9.90 7.05
N ASP A 331 23.63 10.76 6.27
CA ASP A 331 23.91 12.19 6.21
C ASP A 331 22.66 13.06 6.36
N SER A 332 22.48 13.59 7.57
CA SER A 332 21.34 14.46 7.92
C SER A 332 21.15 15.71 7.07
N ARG A 333 22.20 16.16 6.36
CA ARG A 333 22.15 17.35 5.49
C ARG A 333 21.36 17.10 4.21
N THR A 334 21.14 15.82 3.86
CA THR A 334 20.41 15.39 2.67
C THR A 334 18.91 15.28 2.91
N TRP A 335 18.46 15.40 4.16
CA TRP A 335 17.05 15.25 4.52
C TRP A 335 16.37 16.62 4.55
N SER A 336 15.50 16.86 3.56
CA SER A 336 14.66 18.06 3.51
C SER A 336 13.19 17.66 3.32
N PRO A 337 12.28 18.04 4.25
CA PRO A 337 12.55 18.69 5.54
C PRO A 337 13.41 17.81 6.46
N SER A 338 14.03 18.38 7.49
CA SER A 338 14.74 17.63 8.54
C SER A 338 13.77 16.94 9.52
N MET A 339 14.28 16.03 10.36
CA MET A 339 13.45 15.35 11.38
C MET A 339 12.81 16.34 12.36
N SER A 340 13.55 17.35 12.79
CA SER A 340 13.02 18.40 13.67
C SER A 340 11.97 19.26 12.96
N GLU A 341 12.13 19.55 11.67
CA GLU A 341 11.11 20.27 10.90
C GLU A 341 9.81 19.45 10.75
N LEU A 342 9.91 18.13 10.55
CA LEU A 342 8.75 17.24 10.54
C LEU A 342 8.04 17.23 11.90
N SER A 343 8.77 17.00 12.98
CA SER A 343 8.22 17.01 14.35
C SER A 343 7.58 18.35 14.70
N ASN A 344 8.25 19.48 14.38
CA ASN A 344 7.71 20.83 14.58
C ASN A 344 6.46 21.12 13.73
N ALA A 345 6.29 20.45 12.59
CA ALA A 345 5.09 20.53 11.77
C ALA A 345 3.93 19.67 12.31
N GLY A 346 4.12 18.98 13.43
CA GLY A 346 3.11 18.13 14.07
C GLY A 346 3.09 16.69 13.59
N VAL A 347 4.02 16.27 12.73
CA VAL A 347 4.18 14.87 12.34
C VAL A 347 4.64 14.09 13.57
N LYS A 348 3.93 13.00 13.90
CA LYS A 348 4.26 12.15 15.05
C LYS A 348 4.91 10.83 14.65
N ILE A 349 4.44 10.24 13.55
CA ILE A 349 4.87 8.93 13.09
C ILE A 349 5.49 9.08 11.71
N ILE A 350 6.70 8.54 11.55
CA ILE A 350 7.40 8.45 10.27
C ILE A 350 7.60 6.98 9.87
N ALA A 351 7.46 6.69 8.58
CA ALA A 351 7.51 5.34 8.06
C ALA A 351 8.43 5.22 6.83
N PRO A 352 9.75 5.04 7.02
CA PRO A 352 10.69 4.73 5.95
C PRO A 352 10.81 3.21 5.69
N PRO A 353 11.41 2.80 4.55
CA PRO A 353 11.68 1.40 4.31
C PRO A 353 12.74 0.82 5.25
N LEU A 354 12.74 -0.51 5.47
CA LEU A 354 13.60 -1.21 6.44
C LEU A 354 15.07 -0.82 6.32
N TRP A 355 15.59 -0.77 5.09
CA TRP A 355 17.01 -0.51 4.81
C TRP A 355 17.46 0.90 5.19
N VAL A 356 16.55 1.89 5.27
CA VAL A 356 16.88 3.25 5.72
C VAL A 356 17.16 3.29 7.22
N LEU A 357 16.59 2.36 8.00
CA LEU A 357 16.70 2.35 9.46
C LEU A 357 17.94 1.63 10.00
N VAL A 358 18.64 0.88 9.15
CA VAL A 358 19.77 0.05 9.57
C VAL A 358 20.99 0.24 8.66
N THR A 359 22.16 0.00 9.22
CA THR A 359 23.44 -0.06 8.50
C THR A 359 24.32 -1.14 9.15
N LEU A 360 25.53 -1.33 8.61
CA LEU A 360 26.55 -2.21 9.19
C LEU A 360 27.61 -1.40 9.95
N ASP A 361 28.03 -1.94 11.09
CA ASP A 361 29.21 -1.45 11.80
C ASP A 361 30.53 -2.01 11.22
N GLU A 362 31.65 -1.66 11.85
CA GLU A 362 33.00 -2.10 11.47
C GLU A 362 33.20 -3.64 11.48
N ASN A 363 32.31 -4.37 12.15
CA ASN A 363 32.34 -5.82 12.31
C ASN A 363 31.23 -6.51 11.49
N ASN A 364 30.58 -5.81 10.57
CA ASN A 364 29.42 -6.28 9.80
C ASN A 364 28.21 -6.67 10.66
N LYS A 365 28.05 -6.08 11.84
CA LYS A 365 26.84 -6.23 12.65
C LYS A 365 25.80 -5.19 12.23
N LEU A 366 24.53 -5.62 12.15
CA LEU A 366 23.40 -4.71 11.98
C LEU A 366 23.29 -3.76 13.18
N VAL A 367 23.22 -2.46 12.88
CA VAL A 367 23.05 -1.38 13.87
C VAL A 367 22.10 -0.29 13.31
N PRO A 368 21.48 0.54 14.17
CA PRO A 368 20.67 1.67 13.72
C PRO A 368 21.46 2.65 12.84
N SER A 369 20.84 3.13 11.76
CA SER A 369 21.37 4.20 10.91
C SER A 369 21.38 5.56 11.62
N GLU A 370 22.10 6.54 11.07
CA GLU A 370 21.99 7.93 11.54
C GLU A 370 20.57 8.48 11.38
N TYR A 371 19.87 8.09 10.31
CA TYR A 371 18.44 8.38 10.13
C TYR A 371 17.63 7.89 11.34
N ALA A 372 17.77 6.62 11.74
CA ALA A 372 17.00 6.05 12.84
C ALA A 372 17.27 6.76 14.16
N LYS A 373 18.55 7.07 14.43
CA LYS A 373 18.97 7.83 15.62
C LYS A 373 18.38 9.25 15.61
N ALA A 374 18.39 9.92 14.46
CA ALA A 374 17.87 11.26 14.32
C ALA A 374 16.34 11.35 14.44
N ALA A 375 15.60 10.38 13.88
CA ALA A 375 14.15 10.30 14.04
C ALA A 375 13.77 10.16 15.52
N LYS A 376 14.45 9.25 16.23
CA LYS A 376 14.27 9.07 17.68
C LYS A 376 14.64 10.32 18.50
N ALA A 377 15.72 11.00 18.13
CA ALA A 377 16.14 12.25 18.78
C ALA A 377 15.15 13.41 18.54
N ALA A 378 14.38 13.37 17.45
CA ALA A 378 13.30 14.31 17.15
C ALA A 378 11.94 13.91 17.74
N GLU A 379 11.91 12.86 18.58
CA GLU A 379 10.70 12.31 19.21
C GLU A 379 9.65 11.82 18.21
N LEU A 380 10.09 11.39 17.02
CA LEU A 380 9.22 10.72 16.05
C LEU A 380 9.11 9.23 16.40
N GLU A 381 7.88 8.72 16.44
CA GLU A 381 7.63 7.27 16.43
C GLU A 381 7.91 6.71 15.03
N ILE A 382 8.37 5.46 14.97
CA ILE A 382 8.85 4.85 13.72
C ILE A 382 8.01 3.61 13.42
N ILE A 383 7.42 3.55 12.23
CA ILE A 383 6.93 2.33 11.61
C ILE A 383 7.88 1.98 10.45
N SER A 384 8.01 0.71 10.05
CA SER A 384 8.84 0.39 8.88
C SER A 384 8.24 -0.65 7.97
N TRP A 385 8.65 -0.61 6.70
CA TRP A 385 8.09 -1.43 5.63
C TRP A 385 9.17 -1.89 4.62
N THR A 386 9.09 -3.04 3.96
CA THR A 386 8.17 -4.16 4.22
C THR A 386 9.02 -5.41 4.42
N LEU A 387 8.83 -6.09 5.56
CA LEU A 387 9.44 -7.39 5.81
C LEU A 387 8.85 -8.42 4.84
N GLU A 388 9.69 -9.32 4.34
CA GLU A 388 9.30 -10.43 3.46
C GLU A 388 8.66 -10.06 2.12
N ARG A 389 8.95 -8.85 1.62
CA ARG A 389 8.68 -8.45 0.21
C ARG A 389 9.88 -8.69 -0.72
N SER A 390 10.84 -9.48 -0.27
CA SER A 390 12.02 -9.91 -1.02
C SER A 390 11.90 -11.37 -1.43
N GLY A 391 12.63 -11.77 -2.47
CA GLY A 391 12.93 -13.18 -2.73
C GLY A 391 13.85 -13.77 -1.66
N LEU A 392 14.57 -14.85 -2.00
CA LEU A 392 15.44 -15.54 -1.06
C LEU A 392 16.55 -14.62 -0.53
N LEU A 393 16.69 -14.55 0.81
CA LEU A 393 17.71 -13.73 1.47
C LEU A 393 19.12 -14.25 1.23
N LYS A 394 19.28 -15.56 0.98
CA LYS A 394 20.57 -16.13 0.58
C LYS A 394 21.18 -15.49 -0.69
N GLU A 395 20.37 -14.75 -1.46
CA GLU A 395 20.78 -14.02 -2.66
C GLU A 395 21.01 -12.51 -2.37
N GLY A 396 21.04 -12.12 -1.10
CA GLY A 396 21.30 -10.75 -0.62
C GLY A 396 20.06 -9.90 -0.35
N GLY A 397 18.85 -10.46 -0.48
CA GLY A 397 17.58 -9.79 -0.13
C GLY A 397 17.15 -8.62 -1.04
N GLY A 398 18.02 -8.15 -1.93
CA GLY A 398 17.72 -7.11 -2.92
C GLY A 398 17.45 -5.74 -2.29
N TRP A 399 16.52 -4.99 -2.88
CA TRP A 399 16.25 -3.59 -2.50
C TRP A 399 15.89 -3.42 -1.01
N TYR A 400 15.12 -4.34 -0.43
CA TYR A 400 14.69 -4.25 0.97
C TYR A 400 15.81 -4.47 2.00
N TYR A 401 16.96 -4.98 1.56
CA TYR A 401 18.12 -5.29 2.40
C TYR A 401 19.39 -4.57 1.92
N GLN A 402 19.25 -3.61 1.01
CA GLN A 402 20.39 -3.06 0.25
C GLN A 402 21.48 -2.43 1.12
N SER A 403 21.12 -1.80 2.25
CA SER A 403 22.07 -1.19 3.19
C SER A 403 22.87 -2.18 4.03
N VAL A 404 22.44 -3.45 4.07
CA VAL A 404 23.02 -4.50 4.93
C VAL A 404 23.36 -5.77 4.14
N THR A 405 23.34 -5.72 2.80
CA THR A 405 23.53 -6.87 1.90
C THR A 405 24.69 -7.78 2.31
N GLU A 406 25.81 -7.23 2.77
CA GLU A 406 27.01 -8.00 3.17
C GLU A 406 26.78 -8.91 4.39
N ALA A 407 25.80 -8.60 5.23
CA ALA A 407 25.40 -9.41 6.39
C ALA A 407 24.24 -10.37 6.09
N ILE A 408 23.62 -10.29 4.91
CA ILE A 408 22.44 -11.07 4.54
C ILE A 408 22.85 -12.25 3.67
N ASN A 409 22.84 -13.45 4.25
CA ASN A 409 23.27 -14.68 3.58
C ASN A 409 22.36 -15.88 3.86
N ASP A 410 21.36 -15.71 4.71
CA ASP A 410 20.44 -16.76 5.12
C ASP A 410 19.05 -16.18 5.45
N GLU A 411 18.03 -17.02 5.39
CA GLU A 411 16.64 -16.63 5.65
C GLU A 411 16.43 -16.14 7.10
N GLY A 412 17.14 -16.70 8.07
CA GLY A 412 17.10 -16.33 9.47
C GLY A 412 17.47 -14.86 9.73
N ASN A 413 18.20 -14.21 8.82
CA ASN A 413 18.54 -12.79 8.93
C ASN A 413 17.30 -11.88 8.94
N ALA A 414 16.15 -12.35 8.44
CA ALA A 414 14.88 -11.62 8.57
C ALA A 414 14.51 -11.36 10.04
N LEU A 415 14.71 -12.36 10.92
CA LEU A 415 14.42 -12.26 12.36
C LEU A 415 15.49 -11.44 13.10
N GLU A 416 16.74 -11.49 12.63
CA GLU A 416 17.82 -10.65 13.18
C GLU A 416 17.58 -9.17 12.86
N LEU A 417 17.20 -8.86 11.61
CA LEU A 417 16.80 -7.51 11.21
C LEU A 417 15.59 -7.04 12.02
N LEU A 418 14.53 -7.85 12.10
CA LEU A 418 13.34 -7.54 12.89
C LEU A 418 13.70 -7.27 14.37
N HIS A 419 14.65 -8.02 14.91
CA HIS A 419 15.14 -7.81 16.27
C HIS A 419 15.80 -6.45 16.44
N VAL A 420 16.75 -6.08 15.57
CA VAL A 420 17.43 -4.76 15.62
C VAL A 420 16.44 -3.60 15.44
N LEU A 421 15.48 -3.74 14.52
CA LEU A 421 14.41 -2.76 14.33
C LEU A 421 13.58 -2.58 15.61
N THR A 422 13.30 -3.67 16.31
CA THR A 422 12.49 -3.64 17.54
C THR A 422 13.26 -3.09 18.73
N THR A 423 14.47 -3.59 18.99
CA THR A 423 15.17 -3.35 20.26
C THR A 423 16.14 -2.18 20.21
N GLU A 424 16.79 -1.94 19.07
CA GLU A 424 17.80 -0.88 18.92
C GLU A 424 17.19 0.37 18.27
N VAL A 425 16.46 0.22 17.17
CA VAL A 425 15.74 1.35 16.52
C VAL A 425 14.53 1.77 17.36
N GLY A 426 13.72 0.81 17.80
CA GLY A 426 12.51 1.07 18.59
C GLY A 426 11.29 1.37 17.71
N VAL A 427 11.12 0.64 16.61
CA VAL A 427 9.90 0.74 15.81
C VAL A 427 8.67 0.34 16.63
N ILE A 428 7.52 0.96 16.36
CA ILE A 428 6.24 0.66 17.02
C ILE A 428 5.37 -0.32 16.21
N GLY A 429 5.74 -0.59 14.97
CA GLY A 429 5.09 -1.58 14.10
C GLY A 429 5.90 -1.84 12.84
N VAL A 430 5.71 -3.03 12.26
CA VAL A 430 6.40 -3.46 11.03
C VAL A 430 5.40 -4.03 10.04
N PHE A 431 5.38 -3.47 8.84
CA PHE A 431 4.67 -4.02 7.69
C PHE A 431 5.36 -5.29 7.21
N SER A 432 4.58 -6.34 6.97
CA SER A 432 5.07 -7.59 6.37
C SER A 432 4.10 -8.10 5.31
N ASP A 433 4.64 -8.59 4.19
CA ASP A 433 3.89 -9.35 3.19
C ASP A 433 3.43 -10.73 3.76
N TRP A 434 4.00 -11.16 4.90
CA TRP A 434 3.57 -12.31 5.68
C TRP A 434 3.56 -12.00 7.20
N PRO A 435 2.47 -11.41 7.72
CA PRO A 435 2.43 -10.89 9.10
C PRO A 435 2.61 -11.96 10.19
N ALA A 436 2.45 -13.24 9.86
CA ALA A 436 2.71 -14.36 10.75
C ALA A 436 4.09 -14.31 11.43
N THR A 437 5.11 -13.91 10.67
CA THR A 437 6.49 -13.82 11.17
C THR A 437 6.62 -12.75 12.25
N VAL A 438 6.05 -11.56 11.99
CA VAL A 438 6.09 -10.42 12.91
C VAL A 438 5.24 -10.70 14.15
N ALA A 439 4.05 -11.30 13.97
CA ALA A 439 3.17 -11.67 15.07
C ALA A 439 3.82 -12.71 15.99
N PHE A 440 4.41 -13.76 15.43
CA PHE A 440 5.18 -14.76 16.18
C PHE A 440 6.29 -14.11 17.00
N TYR A 441 7.11 -13.27 16.37
CA TYR A 441 8.20 -12.57 17.02
C TYR A 441 7.68 -11.70 18.19
N ALA A 442 6.68 -10.85 17.95
CA ALA A 442 6.12 -9.96 18.97
C ALA A 442 5.58 -10.73 20.18
N ASN A 443 4.82 -11.81 19.95
CA ASN A 443 4.29 -12.65 21.01
C ASN A 443 5.39 -13.36 21.81
N CYS A 444 6.45 -13.84 21.14
CA CYS A 444 7.57 -14.46 21.81
C CYS A 444 8.35 -13.46 22.69
N MET A 445 8.58 -12.26 22.18
CA MET A 445 9.31 -11.21 22.90
C MET A 445 8.50 -10.61 24.06
N ALA A 446 7.17 -10.63 24.01
CA ALA A 446 6.30 -10.15 25.08
C ALA A 446 6.25 -11.06 26.33
N LYS A 447 6.70 -12.32 26.22
CA LYS A 447 6.75 -13.29 27.34
C LYS A 447 7.94 -13.06 28.31
N SER A 448 8.60 -11.91 28.24
CA SER A 448 9.90 -11.65 28.87
C SER A 448 9.77 -10.83 30.13
#